data_AF-A0A349FFB8-F1
#
_entry.id   AF-A0A349FFB8-F1
#
_cell.length_a   1.000
_cell.length_b   1.000
_cell.length_c   1.000
_cell.angle_alpha   90.00
_cell.angle_beta   90.00
_cell.angle_gamma   90.00
#
_symmetry.space_group_name_H-M   'P 1'
#
loop_
_entity.id
_entity.type
_entity.pdbx_description
1 polymer ?
#
loop_
_entity_poly.entity_id
_entity_poly.type
_entity_poly.pdbx_seq_one_letter_code
_entity_poly.pdbx_strand_id
1 'polypeptide(L)'
;MNVKYTLITLALISGSASAQLAETAGFAGEVSLSTGFYSVESNLNTDDDNKNLDSLYDTNDAVTGGLLLPLGNLTYTFGNDLNQQFYAGTSREDIATGTLAFEMGYKYQLASGMIIDASILPTIMSGEVWADPYKPTNRQTTDEDGNAYRLQLKNIAGSKFSVDMAYATKDVETDVRGAIDPSLRRDADTIFFKTDYKYMVDQTPMLQPRLSYVSSDADGD
;
A
#
# COMPACT_ATOMS: atom_id res chain seq x y z
N MET A 1 -23.96 53.51 42.21
CA MET A 1 -22.75 52.96 41.56
C MET A 1 -23.25 51.96 40.53
N ASN A 2 -23.32 52.35 39.25
CA ASN A 2 -24.03 51.59 38.23
C ASN A 2 -23.04 50.70 37.47
N VAL A 3 -23.05 49.40 37.75
CA VAL A 3 -22.26 48.42 37.01
C VAL A 3 -23.06 48.03 35.76
N LYS A 4 -22.57 48.44 34.58
CA LYS A 4 -23.09 47.99 33.30
C LYS A 4 -22.42 46.66 32.95
N TYR A 5 -23.21 45.60 32.82
CA TYR A 5 -22.75 44.32 32.29
C TYR A 5 -22.84 44.34 30.77
N THR A 6 -21.70 44.27 30.09
CA THR A 6 -21.63 44.11 28.63
C THR A 6 -21.48 42.62 28.32
N LEU A 7 -22.49 42.03 27.69
CA LEU A 7 -22.45 40.66 27.18
C LEU A 7 -21.74 40.65 25.83
N ILE A 8 -20.61 39.95 25.70
CA ILE A 8 -19.94 39.71 24.41
C ILE A 8 -20.35 38.32 23.94
N THR A 9 -21.25 38.27 22.96
CA THR A 9 -21.68 37.03 22.30
C THR A 9 -20.66 36.67 21.22
N LEU A 10 -19.88 35.62 21.44
CA LEU A 10 -18.95 35.09 20.45
C LEU A 10 -19.70 34.13 19.52
N ALA A 11 -20.08 34.60 18.32
CA ALA A 11 -20.66 33.75 17.29
C ALA A 11 -19.53 33.00 16.56
N LEU A 12 -19.38 31.70 16.84
CA LEU A 12 -18.56 30.79 16.06
C LEU A 12 -19.32 30.46 14.77
N ILE A 13 -18.98 31.13 13.67
CA ILE A 13 -19.43 30.74 12.34
C ILE A 13 -18.52 29.60 11.88
N SER A 14 -18.95 28.36 12.08
CA SER A 14 -18.31 27.20 11.47
C SER A 14 -18.63 27.18 9.98
N GLY A 15 -17.68 27.63 9.14
CA GLY A 15 -17.76 27.41 7.71
C GLY A 15 -17.57 25.92 7.41
N SER A 16 -18.50 25.30 6.69
CA SER A 16 -18.29 23.99 6.10
C SER A 16 -17.21 24.13 5.03
N ALA A 17 -15.96 23.77 5.37
CA ALA A 17 -14.95 23.56 4.34
C ALA A 17 -15.36 22.30 3.57
N SER A 18 -15.87 22.48 2.34
CA SER A 18 -16.11 21.36 1.45
C SER A 18 -14.75 20.85 1.02
N ALA A 19 -14.29 19.77 1.64
CA ALA A 19 -13.14 19.05 1.12
C ALA A 19 -13.57 18.48 -0.24
N GLN A 20 -12.89 18.87 -1.30
CA GLN A 20 -13.05 18.33 -2.65
C GLN A 20 -11.89 17.38 -2.94
N LEU A 21 -12.10 16.40 -3.82
CA LEU A 21 -11.02 15.48 -4.21
C LEU A 21 -9.98 16.15 -5.13
N ALA A 22 -10.36 17.22 -5.82
CA ALA A 22 -9.50 18.05 -6.66
C ALA A 22 -10.03 19.49 -6.73
N GLU A 23 -9.18 20.42 -7.18
CA GLU A 23 -9.57 21.83 -7.40
C GLU A 23 -10.46 22.02 -8.64
N THR A 24 -10.29 21.16 -9.66
CA THR A 24 -11.03 21.22 -10.92
C THR A 24 -11.42 19.83 -11.40
N ALA A 25 -12.49 19.75 -12.20
CA ALA A 25 -12.86 18.53 -12.89
C ALA A 25 -11.89 18.22 -14.03
N GLY A 26 -11.68 16.93 -14.30
CA GLY A 26 -10.87 16.45 -15.41
C GLY A 26 -9.67 15.62 -14.97
N PHE A 27 -8.70 15.49 -15.88
CA PHE A 27 -7.49 14.71 -15.65
C PHE A 27 -6.45 15.51 -14.88
N ALA A 28 -5.83 14.87 -13.90
CA ALA A 28 -4.66 15.36 -13.19
C ALA A 28 -3.73 14.18 -12.88
N GLY A 29 -2.43 14.41 -12.75
CA GLY A 29 -1.50 13.35 -12.48
C GLY A 29 -0.07 13.82 -12.42
N GLU A 30 0.81 12.89 -12.12
CA GLU A 30 2.25 13.11 -12.07
C GLU A 30 3.01 11.89 -12.59
N VAL A 31 4.20 12.13 -13.12
CA VAL A 31 5.17 11.10 -13.48
C VAL A 31 6.50 11.46 -12.82
N SER A 32 7.14 10.45 -12.26
CA SER A 32 8.41 10.50 -11.56
C SER A 32 9.31 9.41 -12.12
N LEU A 33 10.58 9.75 -12.32
CA LEU A 33 11.62 8.77 -12.59
C LEU A 33 12.53 8.70 -11.38
N SER A 34 12.50 7.58 -10.67
CA SER A 34 13.30 7.35 -9.48
C SER A 34 14.37 6.29 -9.75
N THR A 35 15.54 6.45 -9.14
CA THR A 35 16.60 5.45 -9.18
C THR A 35 17.13 5.21 -7.77
N GLY A 36 17.59 3.99 -7.51
CA GLY A 36 18.14 3.59 -6.22
C GLY A 36 19.14 2.47 -6.37
N PHE A 37 19.84 2.18 -5.29
CA PHE A 37 20.69 1.01 -5.14
C PHE A 37 20.16 0.18 -3.99
N TYR A 38 20.26 -1.14 -4.10
CA TYR A 38 19.91 -2.06 -3.04
C TYR A 38 21.02 -3.08 -2.86
N SER A 39 21.10 -3.64 -1.65
CA SER A 39 21.97 -4.77 -1.33
C SER A 39 21.14 -5.75 -0.50
N VAL A 40 21.07 -7.00 -0.93
CA VAL A 40 20.27 -8.05 -0.28
C VAL A 40 21.17 -9.25 -0.02
N GLU A 41 21.26 -9.63 1.24
CA GLU A 41 21.90 -10.86 1.70
C GLU A 41 20.81 -11.82 2.16
N SER A 42 20.46 -12.78 1.32
CA SER A 42 19.40 -13.76 1.61
C SER A 42 19.55 -14.97 0.70
N ASN A 43 19.40 -16.17 1.28
CA ASN A 43 19.33 -17.41 0.51
C ASN A 43 18.04 -17.51 -0.34
N LEU A 44 17.06 -16.64 -0.12
CA LEU A 44 15.84 -16.52 -0.92
C LEU A 44 15.96 -15.54 -2.09
N ASN A 45 17.04 -14.76 -2.16
CA ASN A 45 17.31 -13.94 -3.33
C ASN A 45 17.61 -14.86 -4.54
N THR A 46 17.03 -14.54 -5.70
CA THR A 46 17.06 -15.40 -6.89
C THR A 46 18.21 -15.14 -7.87
N ASP A 47 19.14 -14.25 -7.52
CA ASP A 47 20.31 -13.97 -8.35
C ASP A 47 21.09 -15.25 -8.67
N ASP A 48 21.76 -15.25 -9.82
CA ASP A 48 22.55 -16.37 -10.30
C ASP A 48 23.66 -16.76 -9.32
N ASP A 49 24.23 -15.78 -8.60
CA ASP A 49 25.24 -16.01 -7.55
C ASP A 49 24.66 -16.79 -6.35
N ASN A 50 23.33 -16.83 -6.23
CA ASN A 50 22.60 -17.59 -5.21
C ASN A 50 22.12 -18.97 -5.69
N LYS A 51 22.40 -19.41 -6.91
CA LYS A 51 21.93 -20.73 -7.41
C LYS A 51 22.48 -21.93 -6.65
N ASN A 52 23.63 -21.80 -6.00
CA ASN A 52 24.27 -22.84 -5.21
C ASN A 52 24.57 -22.32 -3.81
N LEU A 53 24.04 -23.00 -2.80
CA LEU A 53 24.28 -22.75 -1.39
C LEU A 53 25.27 -23.79 -0.86
N ASP A 54 26.20 -23.37 -0.02
CA ASP A 54 27.05 -24.28 0.76
C ASP A 54 26.21 -25.07 1.80
N SER A 55 25.15 -24.44 2.31
CA SER A 55 24.23 -24.99 3.31
C SER A 55 22.87 -24.29 3.22
N LEU A 56 21.78 -25.00 3.55
CA LEU A 56 20.45 -24.39 3.66
C LEU A 56 20.32 -23.43 4.85
N TYR A 57 21.27 -23.50 5.80
CA TYR A 57 21.30 -22.69 7.01
C TYR A 57 22.18 -21.44 6.88
N ASP A 58 22.89 -21.30 5.76
CA ASP A 58 23.78 -20.17 5.51
C ASP A 58 23.21 -19.29 4.37
N THR A 59 23.57 -18.01 4.39
CA THR A 59 23.32 -17.08 3.28
C THR A 59 24.56 -16.97 2.41
N ASN A 60 24.36 -16.84 1.11
CA ASN A 60 25.43 -16.48 0.18
C ASN A 60 25.76 -14.98 0.30
N ASP A 61 26.81 -14.56 -0.42
CA ASP A 61 27.24 -13.17 -0.48
C ASP A 61 26.11 -12.21 -0.90
N ALA A 62 26.18 -10.98 -0.39
CA ALA A 62 25.18 -9.96 -0.66
C ALA A 62 25.15 -9.56 -2.15
N VAL A 63 23.98 -9.66 -2.76
CA VAL A 63 23.74 -9.21 -4.15
C VAL A 63 23.41 -7.73 -4.13
N THR A 64 24.15 -6.93 -4.91
CA THR A 64 23.94 -5.49 -5.02
C THR A 64 23.45 -5.14 -6.42
N GLY A 65 22.38 -4.35 -6.50
CA GLY A 65 21.76 -3.96 -7.77
C GLY A 65 21.39 -2.49 -7.83
N GLY A 66 21.18 -2.01 -9.05
CA GLY A 66 20.55 -0.71 -9.31
C GLY A 66 19.09 -0.90 -9.71
N LEU A 67 18.24 0.06 -9.34
CA LEU A 67 16.81 0.05 -9.68
C LEU A 67 16.47 1.32 -10.45
N LEU A 68 15.64 1.17 -11.49
CA LEU A 68 14.99 2.27 -12.20
C LEU A 68 13.48 2.11 -12.07
N LEU A 69 12.85 3.08 -11.45
CA LEU A 69 11.44 3.05 -11.06
C LEU A 69 10.69 4.20 -11.75
N PRO A 70 10.02 3.95 -12.88
CA PRO A 70 9.05 4.87 -13.43
C PRO A 70 7.78 4.81 -12.56
N LEU A 71 7.56 5.85 -11.77
CA LEU A 71 6.43 5.98 -10.85
C LEU A 71 5.51 7.10 -11.32
N GLY A 72 4.27 7.08 -10.89
CA GLY A 72 3.34 8.15 -11.23
C GLY A 72 1.91 7.77 -10.90
N ASN A 73 1.02 8.74 -11.03
CA ASN A 73 -0.41 8.51 -10.93
C ASN A 73 -1.15 9.36 -11.95
N LEU A 74 -2.28 8.83 -12.40
CA LEU A 74 -3.27 9.53 -13.19
C LEU A 74 -4.60 9.46 -12.44
N THR A 75 -5.31 10.58 -12.42
CA THR A 75 -6.62 10.72 -11.80
C THR A 75 -7.57 11.38 -12.78
N TYR A 76 -8.86 11.05 -12.65
CA TYR A 76 -9.94 11.73 -13.36
C TYR A 76 -11.04 12.08 -12.36
N THR A 77 -11.21 13.37 -12.08
CA THR A 77 -12.17 13.88 -11.08
C THR A 77 -13.42 14.43 -11.76
N PHE A 78 -14.60 14.08 -11.24
CA PHE A 78 -15.88 14.50 -11.77
C PHE A 78 -16.97 14.54 -10.67
N GLY A 79 -18.20 14.87 -11.07
CA GLY A 79 -19.32 15.11 -10.15
C GLY A 79 -19.48 16.59 -9.82
N ASN A 80 -20.71 17.00 -9.48
CA ASN A 80 -21.05 18.41 -9.24
C ASN A 80 -20.22 19.04 -8.13
N ASP A 81 -19.87 18.25 -7.10
CA ASP A 81 -19.07 18.65 -5.96
C ASP A 81 -17.60 18.19 -6.05
N LEU A 82 -17.16 17.72 -7.23
CA LEU A 82 -15.82 17.13 -7.43
C LEU A 82 -15.52 15.99 -6.45
N ASN A 83 -16.53 15.16 -6.21
CA ASN A 83 -16.55 14.16 -5.16
C ASN A 83 -16.41 12.71 -5.67
N GLN A 84 -16.20 12.53 -6.98
CA GLN A 84 -15.98 11.23 -7.61
C GLN A 84 -14.65 11.26 -8.35
N GLN A 85 -13.83 10.22 -8.20
CA GLN A 85 -12.52 10.17 -8.83
C GLN A 85 -12.11 8.75 -9.19
N PHE A 86 -11.77 8.52 -10.46
CA PHE A 86 -11.01 7.34 -10.85
C PHE A 86 -9.52 7.64 -10.75
N TYR A 87 -8.71 6.63 -10.45
CA TYR A 87 -7.26 6.78 -10.45
C TYR A 87 -6.55 5.48 -10.85
N ALA A 88 -5.33 5.62 -11.35
CA ALA A 88 -4.43 4.53 -11.69
C ALA A 88 -2.98 4.98 -11.47
N GLY A 89 -2.16 4.17 -10.81
CA GLY A 89 -0.74 4.47 -10.58
C GLY A 89 -0.24 4.03 -9.21
N THR A 90 0.87 4.62 -8.76
CA THR A 90 1.48 4.38 -7.46
C THR A 90 1.22 5.57 -6.53
N SER A 91 0.82 5.30 -5.28
CA SER A 91 0.56 6.36 -4.32
C SER A 91 1.87 6.93 -3.74
N ARG A 92 1.90 8.24 -3.44
CA ARG A 92 3.05 8.88 -2.78
C ARG A 92 3.32 8.32 -1.38
N GLU A 93 2.27 7.90 -0.68
CA GLU A 93 2.41 7.31 0.66
C GLU A 93 3.18 5.99 0.58
N ASP A 94 2.86 5.16 -0.42
CA ASP A 94 3.49 3.86 -0.63
C ASP A 94 4.98 3.97 -1.02
N ILE A 95 5.34 5.03 -1.76
CA ILE A 95 6.75 5.36 -2.04
C ILE A 95 7.50 5.69 -0.74
N ALA A 96 6.90 6.51 0.13
CA ALA A 96 7.53 6.90 1.39
C ALA A 96 7.69 5.73 2.37
N THR A 97 6.84 4.71 2.28
CA THR A 97 6.91 3.50 3.11
C THR A 97 7.65 2.33 2.46
N GLY A 98 8.09 2.46 1.20
CA GLY A 98 8.81 1.41 0.48
C GLY A 98 7.95 0.25 0.00
N THR A 99 6.62 0.41 -0.03
CA THR A 99 5.64 -0.61 -0.40
C THR A 99 5.06 -0.32 -1.78
N LEU A 100 5.95 -0.17 -2.78
CA LEU A 100 5.58 0.23 -4.13
C LEU A 100 4.63 -0.78 -4.76
N ALA A 101 3.38 -0.36 -4.99
CA ALA A 101 2.40 -1.14 -5.72
C ALA A 101 1.66 -0.23 -6.71
N PHE A 102 1.34 -0.78 -7.87
CA PHE A 102 0.43 -0.14 -8.79
C PHE A 102 -1.00 -0.43 -8.33
N GLU A 103 -1.82 0.62 -8.24
CA GLU A 103 -3.21 0.55 -7.83
C GLU A 103 -4.12 1.24 -8.86
N MET A 104 -5.29 0.67 -9.08
CA MET A 104 -6.38 1.29 -9.85
C MET A 104 -7.62 1.29 -8.99
N GLY A 105 -8.31 2.43 -8.90
CA GLY A 105 -9.43 2.53 -7.99
C GLY A 105 -10.39 3.66 -8.28
N TYR A 106 -11.38 3.73 -7.40
CA TYR A 106 -12.44 4.70 -7.41
C TYR A 106 -12.68 5.26 -6.00
N LYS A 107 -12.73 6.58 -5.92
CA LYS A 107 -12.98 7.33 -4.69
C LYS A 107 -14.33 8.03 -4.77
N TYR A 108 -15.08 7.96 -3.69
CA TYR A 108 -16.27 8.75 -3.46
C TYR A 108 -16.15 9.53 -2.14
N GLN A 109 -16.31 10.84 -2.21
CA GLN A 109 -16.34 11.71 -1.05
C GLN A 109 -17.78 12.09 -0.68
N LEU A 110 -18.15 11.83 0.56
CA LEU A 110 -19.43 12.23 1.12
C LEU A 110 -19.37 13.70 1.57
N ALA A 111 -20.54 14.32 1.70
CA ALA A 111 -20.67 15.67 2.25
C ALA A 111 -20.11 15.82 3.68
N SER A 112 -19.97 14.70 4.42
CA SER A 112 -19.31 14.67 5.73
C SER A 112 -17.78 14.80 5.67
N GLY A 113 -17.19 14.78 4.47
CA GLY A 113 -15.73 14.73 4.27
C GLY A 113 -15.14 13.32 4.36
N MET A 114 -15.96 12.30 4.66
CA MET A 114 -15.56 10.90 4.60
C MET A 114 -15.28 10.50 3.15
N ILE A 115 -14.20 9.78 2.92
CA ILE A 115 -13.84 9.25 1.60
C ILE A 115 -13.90 7.72 1.66
N ILE A 116 -14.66 7.15 0.73
CA ILE A 116 -14.71 5.71 0.47
C ILE A 116 -13.85 5.46 -0.76
N ASP A 117 -12.86 4.58 -0.64
CA ASP A 117 -11.83 4.34 -1.64
C ASP A 117 -11.74 2.83 -1.89
N ALA A 118 -12.10 2.38 -3.09
CA ALA A 118 -12.05 0.97 -3.46
C ALA A 118 -11.08 0.79 -4.63
N SER A 119 -10.13 -0.13 -4.47
CA SER A 119 -9.08 -0.34 -5.47
C SER A 119 -8.66 -1.79 -5.62
N ILE A 120 -8.02 -2.07 -6.76
CA ILE A 120 -7.32 -3.29 -7.07
C ILE A 120 -5.83 -2.97 -7.28
N LEU A 121 -4.98 -3.85 -6.78
CA LEU A 121 -3.52 -3.79 -6.88
C LEU A 121 -3.05 -5.07 -7.57
N PRO A 122 -3.09 -5.13 -8.91
CA PRO A 122 -2.58 -6.28 -9.63
C PRO A 122 -1.05 -6.27 -9.61
N THR A 123 -0.44 -7.46 -9.62
CA THR A 123 0.98 -7.57 -9.95
C THR A 123 1.18 -7.17 -11.40
N ILE A 124 1.86 -6.04 -11.61
CA ILE A 124 2.21 -5.52 -12.94
C ILE A 124 3.60 -5.99 -13.40
N MET A 125 4.39 -6.51 -12.48
CA MET A 125 5.72 -7.06 -12.69
C MET A 125 5.89 -8.21 -11.70
N SER A 126 5.94 -9.42 -12.23
CA SER A 126 6.09 -10.65 -11.45
C SER A 126 7.36 -10.60 -10.62
N GLY A 127 7.25 -11.06 -9.38
CA GLY A 127 8.42 -11.33 -8.55
C GLY A 127 9.09 -12.62 -9.02
N GLU A 128 10.39 -12.73 -8.83
CA GLU A 128 11.10 -13.98 -9.08
C GLU A 128 11.39 -14.66 -7.74
N VAL A 129 11.02 -15.94 -7.62
CA VAL A 129 11.28 -16.78 -6.43
C VAL A 129 11.90 -18.11 -6.83
N TRP A 130 12.54 -18.82 -5.90
CA TRP A 130 13.04 -20.17 -6.18
C TRP A 130 11.88 -21.17 -6.33
N ALA A 131 11.92 -22.03 -7.34
CA ALA A 131 10.94 -23.10 -7.55
C ALA A 131 11.01 -24.19 -6.46
N ASP A 132 12.20 -24.45 -5.92
CA ASP A 132 12.42 -25.24 -4.71
C ASP A 132 13.43 -24.50 -3.82
N PRO A 133 12.98 -23.76 -2.78
CA PRO A 133 13.88 -23.04 -1.91
C PRO A 133 14.74 -23.96 -1.02
N TYR A 134 14.39 -25.25 -0.90
CA TYR A 134 15.10 -26.24 -0.09
C TYR A 134 16.14 -27.04 -0.87
N LYS A 135 16.28 -26.80 -2.17
CA LYS A 135 17.32 -27.43 -2.98
C LYS A 135 18.64 -26.67 -2.83
N PRO A 136 19.75 -27.30 -2.41
CA PRO A 136 21.00 -26.57 -2.17
C PRO A 136 21.75 -26.19 -3.45
N THR A 137 21.58 -26.92 -4.55
CA THR A 137 22.38 -26.70 -5.78
C THR A 137 21.52 -26.67 -7.02
N ASN A 138 21.98 -25.91 -8.03
CA ASN A 138 21.32 -25.76 -9.32
C ASN A 138 19.82 -25.45 -9.16
N ARG A 139 19.51 -24.45 -8.31
CA ARG A 139 18.15 -23.95 -8.10
C ARG A 139 17.64 -23.30 -9.38
N GLN A 140 16.34 -23.44 -9.62
CA GLN A 140 15.64 -22.84 -10.75
C GLN A 140 14.68 -21.81 -10.18
N THR A 141 14.54 -20.70 -10.88
CA THR A 141 13.58 -19.65 -10.53
C THR A 141 12.22 -19.95 -11.14
N THR A 142 11.19 -19.33 -10.57
CA THR A 142 9.82 -19.31 -11.03
C THR A 142 9.22 -17.96 -10.66
N ASP A 143 8.15 -17.59 -11.36
CA ASP A 143 7.47 -16.34 -11.10
C ASP A 143 6.52 -16.49 -9.89
N GLU A 144 6.44 -15.42 -9.09
CA GLU A 144 5.44 -15.20 -8.04
C GLU A 144 4.60 -13.97 -8.42
N ASP A 145 3.29 -14.18 -8.50
CA ASP A 145 2.32 -13.17 -8.88
C ASP A 145 1.19 -13.08 -7.85
N GLY A 146 0.32 -12.09 -8.01
CA GLY A 146 -0.79 -11.90 -7.09
C GLY A 146 -1.69 -10.73 -7.46
N ASN A 147 -2.79 -10.62 -6.73
CA ASN A 147 -3.68 -9.47 -6.79
C ASN A 147 -4.08 -9.09 -5.38
N ALA A 148 -4.25 -7.80 -5.11
CA ALA A 148 -4.90 -7.35 -3.89
C ALA A 148 -6.14 -6.50 -4.18
N TYR A 149 -7.15 -6.65 -3.34
CA TYR A 149 -8.35 -5.82 -3.32
C TYR A 149 -8.33 -5.01 -2.04
N ARG A 150 -8.50 -3.70 -2.14
CA ARG A 150 -8.34 -2.78 -1.02
C ARG A 150 -9.57 -1.89 -0.88
N LEU A 151 -9.98 -1.69 0.37
CA LEU A 151 -11.03 -0.77 0.76
C LEU A 151 -10.51 0.15 1.86
N GLN A 152 -10.50 1.45 1.59
CA GLN A 152 -10.13 2.46 2.56
C GLN A 152 -11.33 3.35 2.89
N LEU A 153 -11.51 3.61 4.17
CA LEU A 153 -12.48 4.53 4.72
C LEU A 153 -11.71 5.62 5.44
N LYS A 154 -11.57 6.79 4.80
CA LYS A 154 -10.82 7.92 5.34
C LYS A 154 -11.76 8.92 5.97
N ASN A 155 -11.34 9.53 7.07
CA ASN A 155 -12.10 10.53 7.82
C ASN A 155 -13.52 10.03 8.18
N ILE A 156 -13.60 8.84 8.78
CA ILE A 156 -14.88 8.16 9.06
C ILE A 156 -15.79 9.07 9.87
N ALA A 157 -17.03 9.25 9.39
CA ALA A 157 -18.02 10.16 9.97
C ALA A 157 -17.53 11.62 10.15
N GLY A 158 -16.63 12.09 9.27
CA GLY A 158 -16.04 13.44 9.34
C GLY A 158 -14.97 13.59 10.43
N SER A 159 -14.58 12.50 11.07
CA SER A 159 -13.51 12.49 12.07
C SER A 159 -12.12 12.47 11.40
N LYS A 160 -11.07 12.38 12.23
CA LYS A 160 -9.68 12.20 11.78
C LYS A 160 -9.23 10.74 11.77
N PHE A 161 -10.16 9.82 11.99
CA PHE A 161 -9.93 8.38 12.04
C PHE A 161 -10.10 7.76 10.66
N SER A 162 -9.22 6.83 10.30
CA SER A 162 -9.27 6.10 9.04
C SER A 162 -9.05 4.60 9.25
N VAL A 163 -9.63 3.81 8.37
CA VAL A 163 -9.48 2.35 8.30
C VAL A 163 -9.07 1.97 6.88
N ASP A 164 -8.16 1.02 6.76
CA ASP A 164 -7.59 0.52 5.52
C ASP A 164 -7.55 -1.01 5.58
N MET A 165 -8.25 -1.66 4.66
CA MET A 165 -8.42 -3.10 4.61
C MET A 165 -7.97 -3.60 3.25
N ALA A 166 -7.23 -4.71 3.21
CA ALA A 166 -6.95 -5.38 1.96
C ALA A 166 -7.02 -6.90 2.10
N TYR A 167 -7.39 -7.56 1.01
CA TYR A 167 -7.24 -8.99 0.82
C TYR A 167 -6.37 -9.22 -0.41
N ALA A 168 -5.32 -10.02 -0.28
CA ALA A 168 -4.37 -10.29 -1.34
C ALA A 168 -4.21 -11.79 -1.54
N THR A 169 -4.09 -12.20 -2.80
CA THR A 169 -3.69 -13.56 -3.18
C THR A 169 -2.26 -13.54 -3.67
N LYS A 170 -1.57 -14.65 -3.49
CA LYS A 170 -0.20 -14.87 -3.93
C LYS A 170 -0.11 -16.26 -4.53
N ASP A 171 0.36 -16.33 -5.77
CA ASP A 171 0.46 -17.56 -6.55
C ASP A 171 1.92 -17.76 -6.98
N VAL A 172 2.49 -18.92 -6.68
CA VAL A 172 3.83 -19.33 -7.12
C VAL A 172 3.68 -20.31 -8.27
N GLU A 173 4.07 -19.90 -9.49
CA GLU A 173 3.73 -20.64 -10.72
C GLU A 173 4.23 -22.09 -10.70
N THR A 174 5.50 -22.31 -10.33
CA THR A 174 6.12 -23.64 -10.25
C THR A 174 6.69 -23.89 -8.86
N ASP A 175 5.83 -24.32 -7.94
CA ASP A 175 6.26 -24.77 -6.61
C ASP A 175 6.64 -26.27 -6.60
N VAL A 176 7.88 -26.57 -6.98
CA VAL A 176 8.40 -27.95 -7.04
C VAL A 176 8.32 -28.63 -5.67
N ARG A 177 8.64 -27.90 -4.60
CA ARG A 177 8.57 -28.47 -3.25
C ARG A 177 7.11 -28.69 -2.83
N GLY A 178 6.25 -27.68 -3.00
CA GLY A 178 4.82 -27.79 -2.69
C GLY A 178 4.07 -28.87 -3.49
N ALA A 179 4.55 -29.21 -4.69
CA ALA A 179 4.00 -30.31 -5.49
C ALA A 179 4.36 -31.71 -4.96
N ILE A 180 5.54 -31.85 -4.34
CA ILE A 180 6.01 -33.11 -3.73
C ILE A 180 5.43 -33.26 -2.32
N ASP A 181 5.38 -32.15 -1.58
CA ASP A 181 5.00 -32.09 -0.18
C ASP A 181 3.96 -30.97 0.01
N PRO A 182 2.65 -31.29 -0.05
CA PRO A 182 1.58 -30.30 -0.03
C PRO A 182 1.60 -29.38 1.20
N SER A 183 2.15 -29.84 2.33
CA SER A 183 2.29 -29.01 3.53
C SER A 183 3.32 -27.88 3.37
N LEU A 184 4.05 -27.83 2.25
CA LEU A 184 5.03 -26.78 1.95
C LEU A 184 4.61 -25.91 0.77
N ARG A 185 3.34 -25.95 0.36
CA ARG A 185 2.80 -25.06 -0.66
C ARG A 185 2.91 -23.60 -0.23
N ARG A 186 3.32 -22.77 -1.19
CA ARG A 186 3.64 -21.35 -0.94
C ARG A 186 2.61 -20.37 -1.48
N ASP A 187 1.62 -20.83 -2.23
CA ASP A 187 0.43 -20.03 -2.55
C ASP A 187 -0.20 -19.56 -1.24
N ALA A 188 -0.67 -18.32 -1.18
CA ALA A 188 -1.13 -17.75 0.08
C ALA A 188 -2.19 -16.68 -0.08
N ASP A 189 -3.08 -16.64 0.90
CA ASP A 189 -4.07 -15.60 1.09
C ASP A 189 -3.65 -14.69 2.24
N THR A 190 -3.72 -13.38 2.03
CA THR A 190 -3.29 -12.39 3.02
C THR A 190 -4.40 -11.40 3.31
N ILE A 191 -4.69 -11.20 4.59
CA ILE A 191 -5.59 -10.16 5.08
C ILE A 191 -4.77 -9.08 5.76
N PHE A 192 -5.00 -7.84 5.36
CA PHE A 192 -4.41 -6.64 5.93
C PHE A 192 -5.49 -5.77 6.55
N PHE A 193 -5.23 -5.29 7.76
CA PHE A 193 -6.07 -4.33 8.46
C PHE A 193 -5.20 -3.25 9.09
N LYS A 194 -5.50 -1.98 8.83
CA LYS A 194 -4.80 -0.85 9.43
C LYS A 194 -5.80 0.22 9.85
N THR A 195 -5.49 0.84 10.98
CA THR A 195 -6.19 2.03 11.47
C THR A 195 -5.18 3.13 11.72
N ASP A 196 -5.63 4.36 11.53
CA ASP A 196 -4.84 5.54 11.87
C ASP A 196 -5.72 6.70 12.33
N TYR A 197 -5.14 7.59 13.13
CA TYR A 197 -5.81 8.78 13.62
C TYR A 197 -4.91 10.00 13.50
N LYS A 198 -5.35 11.05 12.80
CA LYS A 198 -4.57 12.29 12.68
C LYS A 198 -4.79 13.18 13.90
N TYR A 199 -3.78 13.34 14.73
CA TYR A 199 -3.79 14.22 15.90
C TYR A 199 -2.92 15.46 15.64
N MET A 200 -3.54 16.64 15.59
CA MET A 200 -2.80 17.90 15.52
C MET A 200 -2.36 18.27 16.94
N VAL A 201 -1.05 18.32 17.19
CA VAL A 201 -0.48 18.69 18.49
C VAL A 201 -0.60 20.19 18.72
N ASP A 202 -0.41 20.97 17.65
CA ASP A 202 -0.64 22.41 17.58
C ASP A 202 -1.06 22.75 16.13
N GLN A 203 -0.94 24.01 15.69
CA GLN A 203 -1.34 24.46 14.35
C GLN A 203 -0.55 23.79 13.21
N THR A 204 0.67 23.33 13.49
CA THR A 204 1.61 22.81 12.49
C THR A 204 2.00 21.34 12.70
N PRO A 205 2.44 20.91 13.89
CA PRO A 205 2.86 19.52 14.10
C PRO A 205 1.66 18.57 14.17
N MET A 206 1.73 17.51 13.37
CA MET A 206 0.75 16.41 13.35
C MET A 206 1.41 15.11 13.77
N LEU A 207 0.76 14.38 14.67
CA LEU A 207 1.04 12.99 14.98
C LEU A 207 -0.02 12.12 14.31
N GLN A 208 0.39 11.00 13.71
CA GLN A 208 -0.51 10.02 13.12
C GLN A 208 -0.20 8.63 13.67
N PRO A 209 -0.65 8.32 14.91
CA PRO A 209 -0.58 6.95 15.43
C PRO A 209 -1.28 5.99 14.49
N ARG A 210 -0.70 4.81 14.34
CA ARG A 210 -1.13 3.75 13.43
C ARG A 210 -1.05 2.40 14.12
N LEU A 211 -2.06 1.58 13.92
CA LEU A 211 -2.07 0.18 14.29
C LEU A 211 -2.36 -0.64 13.03
N SER A 212 -1.52 -1.64 12.76
CA SER A 212 -1.70 -2.55 11.63
C SER A 212 -1.64 -4.01 12.10
N TYR A 213 -2.44 -4.84 11.46
CA TYR A 213 -2.49 -6.28 11.60
C TYR A 213 -2.42 -6.90 10.20
N VAL A 214 -1.57 -7.90 10.04
CA VAL A 214 -1.43 -8.66 8.79
C VAL A 214 -1.45 -10.12 9.16
N SER A 215 -2.27 -10.90 8.46
CA SER A 215 -2.30 -12.35 8.55
C SER A 215 -2.11 -12.89 7.15
N SER A 216 -1.15 -13.79 6.97
CA SER A 216 -0.92 -14.50 5.71
C SER A 216 -1.05 -15.98 6.02
N ASP A 217 -1.90 -16.66 5.26
CA ASP A 217 -2.20 -18.08 5.38
C ASP A 217 -1.74 -18.74 4.08
N ALA A 218 -0.69 -19.54 4.16
CA ALA A 218 -0.20 -20.29 3.02
C ALA A 218 -1.05 -21.57 2.86
N ASP A 219 -1.12 -22.10 1.64
CA ASP A 219 -1.79 -23.37 1.34
C ASP A 219 -1.13 -24.57 2.06
N GLY A 220 0.15 -24.44 2.43
CA GLY A 220 0.89 -25.40 3.25
C GLY A 220 0.59 -25.29 4.75
N ASP A 221 1.06 -26.27 5.53
CA ASP A 221 0.84 -26.35 6.99
C ASP A 221 1.88 -25.58 7.82
#